data_AF-A0A662JYS4-F1
#
_entry.id   AF-A0A662JYS4-F1
#
_cell.length_a   1.000
_cell.length_b   1.000
_cell.length_c   1.000
_cell.angle_alpha   90.00
_cell.angle_beta   90.00
_cell.angle_gamma   90.00
#
_symmetry.space_group_name_H-M   'P 1'
#
loop_
_entity.id
_entity.type
_entity.pdbx_description
1 polymer ?
#
loop_
_entity_poly.entity_id
_entity_poly.type
_entity_poly.pdbx_seq_one_letter_code
_entity_poly.pdbx_strand_id
1 'polypeptide(L)' 'MVFDPQDNIFLLAGPVKIHPRVLKAMNTPSLGHRSPEFTEVNRELRELTQYLFQTKNGVHNRRIS' A
#
# COMPACT_ATOMS: atom_id res chain seq x y z
N MET A 1 4.43 12.22 30.66
CA MET A 1 3.45 11.33 29.99
C MET A 1 4.11 10.86 28.71
N VAL A 2 4.53 9.60 28.64
CA VAL A 2 5.21 9.07 27.46
C VAL A 2 4.16 8.89 26.37
N PHE A 3 4.37 9.53 25.21
CA PHE A 3 3.52 9.33 24.03
C PHE A 3 3.81 7.93 23.49
N ASP A 4 2.93 6.97 23.75
CA ASP A 4 2.95 5.69 23.05
C ASP A 4 2.06 5.80 21.79
N PRO A 5 2.64 5.91 20.58
CA PRO A 5 1.86 5.95 19.34
C PRO A 5 1.03 4.67 19.12
N GLN A 6 1.31 3.57 19.83
CA GLN A 6 0.63 2.28 19.68
C GLN A 6 -0.61 2.11 20.57
N ASP A 7 -0.84 2.95 21.57
CA ASP A 7 -2.00 2.80 22.47
C ASP A 7 -3.11 3.85 22.27
N ASN A 8 -2.88 4.84 21.39
CA ASN A 8 -3.92 5.81 21.04
C ASN A 8 -4.94 5.21 20.06
N ILE A 9 -6.23 5.43 20.33
CA ILE A 9 -7.36 5.09 19.45
C ILE A 9 -7.81 6.37 18.73
N PHE A 10 -7.91 6.31 17.40
CA PHE A 10 -8.35 7.45 16.60
C PHE A 10 -9.84 7.30 16.33
N LEU A 11 -10.66 8.22 16.86
CA LEU A 11 -12.12 8.26 16.67
C LEU A 11 -12.55 9.38 15.71
N LEU A 12 -11.64 9.81 14.84
CA LEU A 12 -11.88 10.83 13.81
C LEU A 12 -12.29 10.16 12.49
N ALA A 13 -13.01 10.89 11.63
CA ALA A 13 -13.37 10.41 10.29
C ALA A 13 -12.16 10.10 9.40
N GLY A 14 -11.02 10.73 9.68
CA GLY A 14 -9.75 10.50 8.99
C GLY A 14 -8.80 11.68 9.20
N PRO A 15 -7.47 11.48 9.17
CA PRO A 15 -6.78 10.19 9.01
C PRO A 15 -6.97 9.28 10.22
N VAL A 16 -6.89 7.97 9.97
CA VAL A 16 -6.98 6.92 11.00
C VAL A 16 -5.60 6.35 11.31
N LYS A 17 -5.49 5.62 12.41
CA LYS A 17 -4.24 4.97 12.81
C LYS A 17 -3.78 3.95 11.76
N ILE A 18 -2.51 4.01 11.39
CA ILE A 18 -1.87 3.06 10.48
C ILE A 18 -1.49 1.79 11.25
N HIS A 19 -1.79 0.61 10.71
CA HIS A 19 -1.43 -0.67 11.31
C HIS A 19 0.10 -0.82 11.49
N PRO A 20 0.63 -1.34 12.61
CA PRO A 20 2.07 -1.41 12.90
C PRO A 20 2.90 -2.08 11.80
N ARG A 21 2.35 -3.12 11.17
CA ARG A 21 2.97 -3.81 10.00
C ARG A 21 3.28 -2.86 8.85
N VAL A 22 2.40 -1.89 8.57
CA VAL A 22 2.59 -0.92 7.48
C VAL A 22 3.65 0.10 7.85
N LEU A 23 3.64 0.61 9.09
CA LEU A 23 4.70 1.49 9.60
C LEU A 23 6.09 0.83 9.53
N LYS A 24 6.17 -0.46 9.90
CA LYS A 24 7.41 -1.24 9.78
C LYS A 24 7.87 -1.37 8.33
N ALA A 25 6.93 -1.60 7.40
CA ALA A 25 7.24 -1.67 5.98
C ALA A 25 7.67 -0.31 5.41
N MET A 26 7.08 0.81 5.85
CA MET A 26 7.49 2.15 5.42
C MET A 26 8.92 2.53 5.85
N ASN A 27 9.45 1.90 6.90
CA ASN A 27 10.82 2.11 7.35
C ASN A 27 11.88 1.35 6.52
N THR A 28 11.48 0.62 5.47
CA THR A 28 12.45 -0.03 4.58
C THR A 28 13.19 1.00 3.72
N PRO A 29 14.49 0.80 3.43
CA PRO A 29 15.22 1.64 2.48
C PRO A 29 14.52 1.75 1.13
N SER A 30 14.65 2.91 0.48
CA SER A 30 14.06 3.15 -0.84
C SER A 30 14.61 2.21 -1.90
N LEU A 31 13.72 1.69 -2.75
CA LEU A 31 14.09 0.88 -3.91
C LEU A 31 14.30 1.75 -5.15
N GLY A 32 15.18 1.29 -6.06
CA GLY A 32 15.34 1.93 -7.36
C GLY A 32 14.11 1.71 -8.24
N HIS A 33 13.61 2.77 -8.89
CA HIS A 33 12.36 2.72 -9.68
C HIS A 33 12.39 1.78 -10.91
N ARG A 34 13.56 1.32 -11.35
CA ARG A 34 13.75 0.31 -12.41
C ARG A 34 14.34 -1.01 -11.90
N SER A 35 14.38 -1.19 -10.58
CA SER A 35 14.90 -2.41 -10.00
C SER A 35 13.94 -3.59 -10.22
N PRO A 36 14.44 -4.83 -10.30
CA PRO A 36 13.60 -6.02 -10.33
C PRO A 36 12.65 -6.09 -9.13
N GLU A 37 13.12 -5.72 -7.94
CA GLU A 37 12.34 -5.73 -6.70
C GLU A 37 11.17 -4.75 -6.76
N PHE A 38 11.39 -3.53 -7.28
CA PHE A 38 10.31 -2.57 -7.46
C PHE A 38 9.26 -3.08 -8.45
N THR A 39 9.68 -3.76 -9.52
CA THR A 39 8.76 -4.34 -10.51
C THR A 39 7.85 -5.39 -9.88
N GLU A 40 8.41 -6.23 -9.02
CA GLU A 40 7.67 -7.28 -8.33
C GLU A 40 6.64 -6.71 -7.34
N VAL A 41 7.03 -5.72 -6.53
CA VAL A 41 6.09 -5.02 -5.63
C VAL A 41 4.94 -4.39 -6.41
N ASN A 42 5.19 -3.81 -7.59
CA ASN A 42 4.14 -3.24 -8.44
C ASN A 42 3.22 -4.32 -9.03
N ARG A 43 3.74 -5.50 -9.38
CA ARG A 43 2.95 -6.64 -9.83
C ARG A 43 1.97 -7.08 -8.75
N GLU A 44 2.45 -7.27 -7.52
CA GLU A 44 1.61 -7.63 -6.37
C GLU A 44 0.57 -6.56 -6.04
N LEU A 45 0.95 -5.28 -6.05
CA LEU A 45 0.02 -4.17 -5.81
C LEU A 45 -1.14 -4.16 -6.82
N ARG A 46 -0.87 -4.45 -8.09
CA ARG A 46 -1.91 -4.52 -9.13
C ARG A 46 -2.89 -5.66 -8.85
N GLU A 47 -2.40 -6.84 -8.48
CA GLU A 47 -3.24 -8.01 -8.16
C GLU A 47 -4.10 -7.75 -6.93
N LEU A 48 -3.54 -7.20 -5.86
CA LEU A 48 -4.26 -6.83 -4.64
C LEU A 48 -5.30 -5.74 -4.90
N THR A 49 -4.99 -4.78 -5.77
CA THR A 49 -5.94 -3.72 -6.14
C THR A 49 -7.10 -4.28 -6.97
N GLN A 50 -6.82 -5.21 -7.89
CA GLN A 50 -7.87 -5.90 -8.65
C GLN A 50 -8.77 -6.72 -7.73
N TYR A 51 -8.18 -7.41 -6.75
CA TYR A 51 -8.93 -8.09 -5.70
C TYR A 51 -9.78 -7.10 -4.89
N LEU A 52 -9.22 -5.98 -4.41
CA LEU A 52 -9.96 -5.00 -3.61
C LEU A 52 -11.18 -4.45 -4.36
N PHE A 53 -11.01 -4.06 -5.62
CA PHE A 53 -12.08 -3.48 -6.44
C PHE A 53 -12.94 -4.52 -7.17
N GLN A 54 -12.63 -5.81 -7.03
CA GLN A 54 -13.32 -6.91 -7.71
C GLN A 54 -13.39 -6.72 -9.24
N THR A 55 -12.28 -6.26 -9.85
CA THR A 55 -12.22 -6.00 -11.29
C THR A 55 -11.39 -7.05 -12.02
N LYS A 56 -11.81 -7.39 -13.25
CA LYS A 56 -11.14 -8.38 -14.10
C LYS A 56 -10.14 -7.77 -15.08
N ASN A 57 -10.21 -6.46 -15.32
CA ASN A 57 -9.39 -5.79 -16.33
C ASN A 57 -8.03 -5.43 -15.76
N GLY A 58 -6.97 -5.70 -16.53
CA GLY A 58 -5.66 -5.15 -16.25
C GLY A 58 -5.65 -3.64 -16.42
N VAL A 59 -5.02 -2.90 -15.50
CA VAL A 59 -4.85 -1.42 -15.59
C VAL A 59 -4.24 -1.00 -16.93
N HIS A 60 -3.43 -1.87 -17.56
CA HIS A 60 -2.79 -1.62 -18.85
C HIS A 60 -3.63 -1.98 -20.08
N ASN A 61 -4.81 -2.62 -19.92
CA ASN A 61 -5.57 -3.18 -21.04
C ASN A 61 -6.78 -2.33 -21.44
N ARG A 62 -6.62 -1.00 -21.50
CA ARG A 62 -7.50 -0.19 -22.34
C ARG A 62 -6.93 -0.21 -23.75
N ARG A 63 -7.35 -1.19 -24.56
CA ARG A 63 -7.33 -1.00 -26.00
C ARG A 63 -8.23 0.19 -26.27
N ILE A 64 -7.60 1.33 -26.56
CA ILE A 64 -8.23 2.42 -27.28
C ILE A 64 -8.52 1.83 -28.66
N SER A 65 -9.78 1.47 -28.88
CA SER A 65 -10.33 1.26 -30.22
C SER A 65 -10.23 2.54 -31.02
#